data_AF-A0AAT9HUQ4-F1
#
_entry.id   AF-A0AAT9HUQ4-F1
#
_cell.length_a   1.000
_cell.length_b   1.000
_cell.length_c   1.000
_cell.angle_alpha   90.00
_cell.angle_beta   90.00
_cell.angle_gamma   90.00
#
_symmetry.space_group_name_H-M   'P 1'
#
loop_
_entity.id
_entity.type
_entity.pdbx_description
1 polymer ?
#
loop_
_entity_poly.entity_id
_entity_poly.type
_entity_poly.pdbx_seq_one_letter_code
_entity_poly.pdbx_strand_id
1 'polypeptide(L)' 'MIMNLTEMDDTDAKRLVDFAAGLVFGLHGSIERVTQKVFLLSPANVDVTAEDKARIAEGGFFNQS' A
#
# COMPACT_ATOMS: atom_id res chain seq x y z
N MET A 1 3.86 -4.68 -1.12
CA MET A 1 4.61 -3.47 -1.48
C MET A 1 4.03 -2.30 -0.70
N ILE A 2 4.88 -1.48 -0.06
CA ILE A 2 4.44 -0.25 0.62
C ILE A 2 4.61 0.91 -0.36
N MET A 3 3.51 1.62 -0.60
CA MET A 3 3.47 2.81 -1.44
C MET A 3 3.34 4.04 -0.53
N ASN A 4 4.45 4.74 -0.30
CA ASN A 4 4.47 5.98 0.46
C ASN A 4 4.45 7.19 -0.49
N LEU A 5 3.38 7.98 -0.39
CA LEU A 5 3.10 9.16 -1.22
C LEU A 5 3.17 10.46 -0.41
N THR A 6 3.72 10.46 0.82
CA THR A 6 3.66 11.61 1.73
C THR A 6 4.29 12.88 1.16
N GLU A 7 5.31 12.73 0.32
CA GLU A 7 6.02 13.84 -0.32
C GLU A 7 5.42 14.25 -1.68
N MET A 8 4.41 13.53 -2.17
CA MET A 8 3.72 13.86 -3.42
C MET A 8 2.59 14.85 -3.17
N ASP A 9 2.37 15.76 -4.13
CA ASP A 9 1.16 16.57 -4.14
C ASP A 9 -0.09 15.70 -4.32
N ASP A 10 -1.25 16.26 -4.00
CA ASP A 10 -2.50 15.50 -3.99
C ASP A 10 -2.92 15.02 -5.39
N THR A 11 -2.55 15.75 -6.44
CA THR A 11 -2.92 15.40 -7.81
C THR A 11 -2.12 14.19 -8.28
N ASP A 12 -0.81 14.21 -8.07
CA ASP A 12 0.07 13.12 -8.46
C ASP A 12 -0.14 11.89 -7.57
N ALA A 13 -0.37 12.08 -6.27
CA ALA A 13 -0.73 10.99 -5.36
C ALA A 13 -2.02 10.31 -5.82
N LYS A 14 -3.06 11.08 -6.18
CA LYS A 14 -4.32 10.54 -6.69
C LYS A 14 -4.12 9.74 -7.98
N ARG A 15 -3.36 10.28 -8.94
CA ARG A 15 -3.06 9.59 -10.21
C ARG A 15 -2.35 8.26 -9.97
N LEU A 16 -1.41 8.22 -9.04
CA LEU A 16 -0.66 7.01 -8.74
C LEU A 16 -1.51 5.96 -8.02
N VAL A 17 -2.39 6.39 -7.12
CA VAL A 17 -3.40 5.50 -6.49
C VAL A 17 -4.36 4.94 -7.55
N ASP A 18 -4.87 5.77 -8.46
CA ASP A 18 -5.78 5.33 -9.53
C ASP A 18 -5.10 4.32 -10.47
N PHE A 19 -3.82 4.55 -10.82
CA PHE A 19 -3.02 3.61 -11.61
C PHE A 19 -2.82 2.27 -10.87
N ALA A 20 -2.41 2.34 -9.60
CA ALA A 20 -2.21 1.17 -8.75
C ALA A 20 -3.50 0.35 -8.57
N ALA A 21 -4.63 1.02 -8.38
CA ALA A 21 -5.93 0.38 -8.27
C ALA A 21 -6.28 -0.41 -9.55
N GLY A 22 -5.94 0.12 -10.73
CA GLY A 22 -6.10 -0.60 -11.99
C GLY A 22 -5.26 -1.88 -12.06
N LEU A 23 -4.00 -1.83 -11.63
CA LEU A 23 -3.13 -3.01 -11.59
C LEU A 23 -3.60 -4.03 -10.56
N VAL A 24 -3.94 -3.58 -9.36
CA VAL A 24 -4.44 -4.42 -8.27
C VAL A 24 -5.72 -5.14 -8.71
N PHE A 25 -6.65 -4.41 -9.33
CA PHE A 25 -7.88 -5.00 -9.86
C PHE A 25 -7.60 -6.04 -10.95
N GLY A 26 -6.77 -5.71 -11.94
CA GLY A 26 -6.44 -6.61 -13.05
C GLY A 26 -5.65 -7.86 -12.63
N LEU A 27 -4.92 -7.80 -11.53
CA LEU A 27 -4.10 -8.89 -11.00
C LEU A 27 -4.72 -9.57 -9.77
N HIS A 28 -5.99 -9.26 -9.46
CA HIS A 28 -6.71 -9.79 -8.29
C HIS A 28 -5.99 -9.58 -6.96
N GLY A 29 -5.18 -8.53 -6.84
CA GLY A 29 -4.53 -8.15 -5.59
C GLY A 29 -5.47 -7.37 -4.67
N SER A 30 -4.91 -6.85 -3.58
CA SER A 30 -5.56 -5.88 -2.70
C SER A 30 -4.76 -4.59 -2.57
N ILE A 31 -5.47 -3.49 -2.30
CA ILE A 31 -4.90 -2.20 -1.93
C ILE A 31 -5.61 -1.69 -0.68
N GLU A 32 -4.83 -1.34 0.34
CA GLU A 32 -5.34 -0.89 1.62
C GLU A 32 -4.61 0.37 2.08
N ARG A 33 -5.34 1.33 2.64
CA ARG A 33 -4.73 2.53 3.22
C ARG A 33 -4.28 2.21 4.64
N VAL A 34 -2.98 2.35 4.89
CA VAL A 34 -2.38 2.11 6.21
C VAL A 34 -2.35 3.39 7.04
N THR A 35 -1.94 4.51 6.43
CA THR A 35 -1.99 5.84 7.05
C THR A 35 -2.17 6.94 5.99
N GLN A 36 -2.04 8.22 6.34
CA GLN A 36 -2.15 9.32 5.39
C GLN A 36 -1.11 9.18 4.28
N LYS A 37 -1.60 9.10 3.04
CA LYS A 37 -0.79 8.93 1.82
C LYS A 37 0.12 7.69 1.82
N VAL A 38 -0.14 6.69 2.66
CA VAL A 38 0.60 5.42 2.68
C VAL A 38 -0.35 4.25 2.47
N PHE A 39 -0.06 3.45 1.45
CA PHE A 39 -0.88 2.31 1.04
C PHE A 39 -0.07 1.02 1.04
N LEU A 40 -0.73 -0.08 1.38
CA LEU A 40 -0.22 -1.43 1.25
C LEU A 40 -0.88 -2.10 0.05
N LEU A 41 -0.06 -2.59 -0.86
CA LEU A 41 -0.48 -3.39 -2.01
C LEU A 41 -0.03 -4.84 -1.79
N SER A 42 -0.95 -5.79 -1.95
CA SER A 42 -0.66 -7.22 -1.83
C SER A 42 -1.12 -7.98 -3.07
N PRO A 43 -0.36 -8.99 -3.53
CA PRO A 43 -0.80 -9.88 -4.61
C PRO A 43 -1.94 -10.80 -4.15
N ALA A 44 -2.63 -11.45 -5.10
CA ALA A 44 -3.82 -12.25 -4.86
C ALA A 44 -3.67 -13.41 -3.85
N ASN A 45 -2.45 -13.87 -3.62
CA ASN A 45 -2.14 -15.02 -2.77
C ASN A 45 -1.53 -14.63 -1.41
N VAL A 46 -1.56 -13.36 -1.04
CA VAL A 46 -1.00 -12.87 0.23
C VAL A 46 -2.10 -12.18 1.03
N ASP A 47 -2.52 -12.85 2.10
CA ASP A 47 -3.38 -12.27 3.12
C ASP A 47 -2.53 -11.55 4.17
N VAL A 48 -2.84 -10.28 4.41
CA VAL A 48 -2.16 -9.46 5.43
C VAL A 48 -3.07 -9.34 6.64
N THR A 49 -2.58 -9.77 7.80
CA THR A 49 -3.38 -9.73 9.04
C THR A 49 -3.52 -8.30 9.58
N ALA A 50 -4.48 -8.08 10.47
CA ALA A 50 -4.63 -6.77 11.13
C ALA A 50 -3.39 -6.39 11.97
N GLU A 51 -2.72 -7.38 12.56
CA GLU A 51 -1.48 -7.18 13.31
C GLU A 51 -0.33 -6.73 12.41
N ASP A 52 -0.16 -7.37 11.24
CA ASP A 52 0.85 -6.96 10.26
C ASP A 52 0.62 -5.52 9.78
N LYS A 53 -0.64 -5.14 9.56
CA LYS A 53 -1.01 -3.77 9.18
C LYS A 53 -0.63 -2.75 10.25
N ALA A 54 -0.89 -3.06 11.53
CA ALA A 54 -0.52 -2.20 12.65
C ALA A 54 1.01 -2.01 12.70
N ARG A 55 1.78 -3.10 12.56
CA ARG A 55 3.25 -3.04 12.52
C ARG A 55 3.80 -2.23 11.35
N ILE A 56 3.14 -2.30 10.19
CA ILE A 56 3.51 -1.50 9.01
C ILE A 56 3.20 -0.02 9.25
N ALA A 57 2.07 0.30 9.88
CA ALA A 57 1.71 1.68 10.25
C ALA A 57 2.71 2.30 11.23
N GLU A 58 3.27 1.48 12.12
CA GLU A 58 4.28 1.86 13.12
C GLU A 58 5.71 1.95 12.53
N GLY A 59 5.90 1.65 11.24
CA GLY A 59 7.19 1.77 10.56
C GLY A 59 8.17 0.62 10.84
N GLY A 60 7.70 -0.53 11.35
CA GLY A 60 8.57 -1.61 11.82
C GLY A 60 9.02 -2.64 10.77
N PHE A 61 8.71 -2.46 9.48
CA PHE A 61 8.96 -3.48 8.45
C PHE A 61 10.23 -3.24 7.60
N PHE A 62 11.03 -2.22 7.93
CA PHE A 62 12.28 -1.96 7.23
C PHE A 62 13.35 -2.97 7.70
N ASN A 63 13.75 -3.90 6.82
CA ASN A 63 14.96 -4.74 6.92
C ASN A 63 14.83 -6.14 7.57
N GLN A 64 14.19 -7.08 6.87
CA GLN A 64 14.54 -8.51 6.96
C GLN A 64 14.91 -9.05 5.57
N SER A 65 16.10 -8.68 5.09
CA SER A 65 16.82 -9.34 4.01
C SER A 65 18.31 -9.21 4.24
#